data_AF-A0A834CY64-F1
#
_entry.id   AF-A0A834CY64-F1
#
_cell.length_a   1.000
_cell.length_b   1.000
_cell.length_c   1.000
_cell.angle_alpha   90.00
_cell.angle_beta   90.00
_cell.angle_gamma   90.00
#
_symmetry.space_group_name_H-M   'P 1'
#
loop_
_entity.id
_entity.type
_entity.pdbx_description
1 polymer ?
#
loop_
_entity_poly.entity_id
_entity_poly.type
_entity_poly.pdbx_seq_one_letter_code
_entity_poly.pdbx_strand_id
1 'polypeptide(L)'
;MKSEIETFEANHTWSITTLPHGKEIVGSIHGWHLAQLDVHNAFLNGDLNEEIYMDLPPSYVVHGESSQKKNLVCRLHKSLYGLKQASTLLVYVDDIIVGSNNLVAIETVKTFLHNQFKIKDLSSLKLFLGIKVARTAASIHICQRKYTLEILEDASMLGCKPVNTPIETNHNLSHSSTDVLTYVTSYWRLIGRLIYLTISKPDITYDVSVLSQFMDKPAQIHLHYAHIIFRYFKGSIGQGIFSLASLHFKAYSDSDWAACPETRKSVIVFCIFLGDSLVS
;
A
#
# COMPACT_ATOMS: atom_id res chain seq x y z
N MET A 1 20.95 10.09 10.36
CA MET A 1 20.29 11.36 9.94
C MET A 1 21.21 12.21 9.07
N LYS A 2 22.48 12.48 9.46
CA LYS A 2 23.47 13.13 8.58
C LYS A 2 23.90 12.25 7.39
N SER A 3 24.20 10.97 7.64
CA SER A 3 24.69 10.05 6.61
C SER A 3 23.74 9.82 5.43
N GLU A 4 22.42 9.77 5.65
CA GLU A 4 21.45 9.60 4.56
C GLU A 4 21.31 10.87 3.71
N ILE A 5 21.32 12.05 4.33
CA ILE A 5 21.23 13.35 3.62
C ILE A 5 22.49 13.60 2.78
N GLU A 6 23.66 13.30 3.34
CA GLU A 6 24.95 13.36 2.63
C GLU A 6 25.00 12.40 1.42
N THR A 7 24.33 11.24 1.52
CA THR A 7 24.24 10.28 0.40
C THR A 7 23.33 10.80 -0.73
N PHE A 8 22.33 11.64 -0.41
CA PHE A 8 21.46 12.25 -1.42
C PHE A 8 22.09 13.46 -2.10
N GLU A 9 22.92 14.25 -1.40
CA GLU A 9 23.73 15.34 -2.01
C GLU A 9 24.82 14.80 -2.95
N ALA A 10 25.50 13.71 -2.58
CA ALA A 10 26.58 13.12 -3.37
C ALA A 10 26.14 12.59 -4.75
N ASN A 11 24.84 12.32 -4.94
CA ASN A 11 24.30 11.77 -6.19
C ASN A 11 23.73 12.84 -7.15
N HIS A 12 23.97 14.15 -6.91
CA HIS A 12 23.48 15.26 -7.73
C HIS A 12 21.97 15.21 -8.07
N THR A 13 21.15 14.55 -7.24
CA THR A 13 19.72 14.32 -7.50
C THR A 13 18.87 15.57 -7.24
N TRP A 14 19.42 16.59 -6.58
CA TRP A 14 18.76 17.85 -6.23
C TRP A 14 19.80 18.96 -5.93
N SER A 15 19.39 20.22 -6.04
CA SER A 15 20.16 21.39 -5.60
C SER A 15 19.39 22.18 -4.56
N ILE A 16 20.08 22.64 -3.52
CA ILE A 16 19.50 23.49 -2.47
C ILE A 16 19.47 24.92 -3.00
N THR A 17 18.29 25.51 -3.14
CA THR A 17 18.12 26.92 -3.52
C THR A 17 17.36 27.68 -2.45
N THR A 18 17.66 28.97 -2.31
CA THR A 18 16.91 29.90 -1.46
C THR A 18 15.53 30.18 -2.06
N LEU A 19 14.54 30.40 -1.20
CA LEU A 19 13.15 30.71 -1.59
C LEU A 19 13.10 32.04 -2.37
N PRO A 20 12.56 32.08 -3.62
CA PRO A 20 12.44 33.33 -4.38
C PRO A 20 11.42 34.30 -3.76
N HIS A 21 11.70 35.61 -3.84
CA HIS A 21 10.80 36.65 -3.34
C HIS A 21 9.41 36.56 -4.00
N GLY A 22 8.34 36.59 -3.17
CA GLY A 22 6.95 36.54 -3.63
C GLY A 22 6.33 35.14 -3.70
N LYS A 23 7.04 34.09 -3.26
CA LYS A 23 6.47 32.73 -3.14
C LYS A 23 6.26 32.38 -1.67
N GLU A 24 5.05 31.92 -1.33
CA GLU A 24 4.77 31.37 -0.01
C GLU A 24 5.20 29.91 0.06
N ILE A 25 5.83 29.53 1.17
CA ILE A 25 6.04 28.13 1.51
C ILE A 25 4.68 27.59 1.91
N VAL A 26 4.01 26.97 0.96
CA VAL A 26 2.89 26.08 1.25
C VAL A 26 3.59 24.87 1.86
N GLY A 27 3.92 24.99 3.19
CA GLY A 27 4.95 24.33 4.09
C GLY A 27 4.82 22.98 4.91
N SER A 28 4.26 21.87 4.51
CA SER A 28 3.31 21.93 3.50
C SER A 28 2.00 22.52 3.91
N ILE A 29 0.93 21.93 3.41
CA ILE A 29 -0.04 22.80 2.78
C ILE A 29 -0.84 23.63 3.79
N HIS A 30 -0.87 23.22 5.06
CA HIS A 30 -1.35 24.00 6.21
C HIS A 30 -0.51 23.83 7.51
N GLY A 31 0.75 23.38 7.43
CA GLY A 31 1.60 23.17 8.62
C GLY A 31 1.19 22.04 9.57
N TRP A 32 0.41 21.05 9.10
CA TRP A 32 -0.08 19.97 9.96
C TRP A 32 1.03 18.99 10.33
N HIS A 33 1.17 18.77 11.63
CA HIS A 33 2.06 17.76 12.18
C HIS A 33 1.37 16.40 12.11
N LEU A 34 2.10 15.38 11.64
CA LEU A 34 1.65 13.99 11.68
C LEU A 34 2.51 13.19 12.66
N ALA A 35 1.85 12.56 13.62
CA ALA A 35 2.44 11.60 14.53
C ALA A 35 1.93 10.19 14.19
N GLN A 36 2.82 9.21 14.24
CA GLN A 36 2.46 7.80 14.11
C GLN A 36 2.54 7.13 15.48
N LEU A 37 1.51 6.37 15.80
CA LEU A 37 1.37 5.60 17.02
C LEU A 37 1.14 4.14 16.65
N ASP A 38 1.75 3.23 17.39
CA ASP A 38 1.57 1.78 17.24
C ASP A 38 0.92 1.25 18.54
N VAL A 39 -0.29 0.71 18.42
CA VAL A 39 -1.08 0.19 19.54
C VAL A 39 -0.86 -1.30 19.66
N HIS A 40 -0.37 -1.76 20.81
CA HIS A 40 -0.19 -3.18 21.01
C HIS A 40 -1.54 -3.91 21.13
N ASN A 41 -1.83 -4.80 20.18
CA ASN A 41 -3.04 -5.62 20.12
C ASN A 41 -4.32 -4.78 20.21
N ALA A 42 -4.48 -3.79 19.33
CA ALA A 42 -5.57 -2.81 19.40
C ALA A 42 -6.96 -3.48 19.47
N PHE A 43 -7.14 -4.59 18.75
CA PHE A 43 -8.37 -5.40 18.72
C PHE A 43 -8.71 -6.06 20.07
N LEU A 44 -7.73 -6.41 20.91
CA LEU A 44 -8.00 -7.03 22.22
C LEU A 44 -8.49 -6.02 23.27
N ASN A 45 -8.49 -4.73 22.96
CA ASN A 45 -8.80 -3.68 23.94
C ASN A 45 -10.22 -3.13 23.83
N GLY A 46 -10.94 -3.38 22.73
CA GLY A 46 -12.32 -2.90 22.59
C GLY A 46 -13.32 -3.82 23.28
N ASP A 47 -14.12 -3.30 24.21
CA ASP A 47 -15.23 -4.07 24.79
C ASP A 47 -16.36 -4.24 23.77
N LEU A 48 -16.95 -5.43 23.74
CA LEU A 48 -18.12 -5.71 22.91
C LEU A 48 -19.38 -5.35 23.69
N ASN A 49 -20.21 -4.46 23.13
CA ASN A 49 -21.55 -4.18 23.67
C ASN A 49 -22.55 -5.30 23.34
N GLU A 50 -22.21 -6.21 22.42
CA GLU A 50 -23.07 -7.29 21.92
C GLU A 50 -22.41 -8.66 22.12
N GLU A 51 -23.20 -9.69 22.44
CA GLU A 51 -22.69 -11.05 22.53
C GLU A 51 -22.51 -11.67 21.14
N ILE A 52 -21.26 -11.80 20.70
CA ILE A 52 -20.91 -12.40 19.41
C ILE A 52 -20.32 -13.79 19.66
N TYR A 53 -20.83 -14.79 18.95
CA TYR A 53 -20.32 -16.17 18.95
C TYR A 53 -19.79 -16.50 17.55
N MET A 54 -18.66 -17.19 17.46
CA MET A 54 -18.03 -17.60 16.19
C MET A 54 -17.74 -19.10 16.19
N ASP A 55 -17.75 -19.72 15.02
CA ASP A 55 -17.30 -21.11 14.88
C ASP A 55 -15.81 -21.22 15.21
N LEU A 56 -15.41 -22.39 15.73
CA LEU A 56 -14.01 -22.68 15.99
C LEU A 56 -13.19 -22.62 14.68
N PRO A 57 -11.99 -22.01 14.68
CA PRO A 57 -11.13 -22.00 13.52
C PRO A 57 -10.84 -23.43 13.02
N PRO A 58 -10.79 -23.67 11.69
CA PRO A 58 -10.65 -25.02 11.12
C PRO A 58 -9.42 -25.82 11.57
N SER A 59 -8.43 -25.17 12.17
CA SER A 59 -7.16 -25.75 12.64
C SER A 59 -7.03 -25.80 14.17
N TYR A 60 -8.05 -25.40 14.93
CA TYR A 60 -7.98 -25.38 16.39
C TYR A 60 -8.40 -26.72 16.98
N VAL A 61 -7.43 -27.46 17.54
CA VAL A 61 -7.68 -28.72 18.25
C VAL A 61 -7.82 -28.44 19.73
N VAL A 62 -8.99 -28.71 20.30
CA VAL A 62 -9.21 -28.61 21.75
C VAL A 62 -8.35 -29.66 22.44
N HIS A 63 -7.28 -29.24 23.12
CA HIS A 63 -6.41 -30.15 23.86
C HIS A 63 -7.19 -30.75 25.04
N GLY A 64 -7.47 -32.05 24.97
CA GLY A 64 -7.94 -32.84 26.12
C GLY A 64 -9.34 -33.46 26.02
N GLU A 65 -10.09 -33.32 24.92
CA GLU A 65 -11.43 -33.92 24.80
C GLU A 65 -11.66 -34.62 23.45
N SER A 66 -12.21 -35.82 23.51
CA SER A 66 -12.61 -36.64 22.36
C SER A 66 -13.63 -35.90 21.47
N SER A 67 -13.44 -36.01 20.15
CA SER A 67 -14.13 -35.32 19.04
C SER A 67 -15.66 -35.49 18.92
N GLN A 68 -16.43 -35.39 19.99
CA GLN A 68 -17.89 -35.63 19.99
C GLN A 68 -18.73 -34.60 20.77
N LYS A 69 -18.41 -33.31 20.69
CA LYS A 69 -19.40 -32.23 20.94
C LYS A 69 -19.62 -31.42 19.66
N LYS A 70 -20.69 -31.75 18.94
CA LYS A 70 -21.29 -30.84 17.94
C LYS A 70 -21.81 -29.62 18.70
N ASN A 71 -21.42 -28.41 18.29
CA ASN A 71 -21.77 -27.09 18.85
C ASN A 71 -20.81 -26.47 19.86
N LEU A 72 -19.49 -26.59 19.66
CA LEU A 72 -18.53 -25.69 20.32
C LEU A 72 -18.39 -24.41 19.49
N VAL A 73 -18.68 -23.27 20.10
CA VAL A 73 -18.53 -21.92 19.54
C VAL A 73 -17.64 -21.09 20.45
N CYS A 74 -16.84 -20.19 19.88
CA CYS A 74 -16.06 -19.22 20.63
C CYS A 74 -16.95 -18.00 20.93
N ARG A 75 -17.13 -17.67 22.20
CA ARG A 75 -17.69 -16.37 22.60
C ARG A 75 -16.61 -15.31 22.50
N LEU A 76 -16.87 -14.27 21.73
CA LEU A 76 -15.98 -13.15 21.58
C LEU A 76 -16.23 -12.17 22.74
N HIS A 77 -15.19 -11.83 23.49
CA HIS A 77 -15.26 -10.87 24.60
C HIS A 77 -14.68 -9.49 24.25
N LYS A 78 -13.97 -9.38 23.12
CA LYS A 78 -13.28 -8.17 22.67
C LYS A 78 -13.49 -7.95 21.17
N SER A 79 -13.55 -6.70 20.72
CA SER A 79 -13.96 -6.36 19.35
C SER A 79 -12.94 -6.77 18.28
N LEU A 80 -13.45 -7.16 17.10
CA LEU A 80 -12.65 -7.36 15.88
C LEU A 80 -12.83 -6.12 14.98
N TYR A 81 -11.92 -5.91 14.02
CA TYR A 81 -11.81 -4.68 13.20
C TYR A 81 -13.15 -4.15 12.63
N GLY A 82 -13.32 -2.81 12.58
CA GLY A 82 -14.30 -2.18 11.66
C GLY A 82 -15.13 -0.98 12.13
N LEU A 83 -14.91 -0.36 13.29
CA LEU A 83 -15.77 0.74 13.77
C LEU A 83 -15.09 2.13 13.67
N LYS A 84 -15.86 3.11 13.20
CA LYS A 84 -15.40 4.39 12.64
C LYS A 84 -15.89 5.59 13.47
N GLN A 85 -15.02 6.32 14.18
CA GLN A 85 -15.35 7.64 14.77
C GLN A 85 -14.16 8.61 14.85
N ALA A 86 -14.45 9.92 14.80
CA ALA A 86 -13.62 10.97 14.21
C ALA A 86 -12.86 11.89 15.19
N SER A 87 -11.56 12.08 14.93
CA SER A 87 -10.88 13.31 14.47
C SER A 87 -10.14 12.89 13.17
N THR A 88 -9.22 13.61 12.50
CA THR A 88 -8.44 12.97 11.39
C THR A 88 -7.40 12.01 11.97
N LEU A 89 -7.94 10.95 12.57
CA LEU A 89 -7.26 9.80 13.10
C LEU A 89 -7.40 8.72 12.03
N LEU A 90 -6.34 8.48 11.27
CA LEU A 90 -6.32 7.36 10.35
C LEU A 90 -5.91 6.13 11.16
N VAL A 91 -6.87 5.25 11.43
CA VAL A 91 -6.62 4.00 12.15
C VAL A 91 -6.56 2.88 11.12
N TYR A 92 -5.40 2.24 11.02
CA TYR A 92 -5.25 0.99 10.30
C TYR A 92 -4.75 -0.07 11.27
N VAL A 93 -5.65 -0.93 11.72
CA VAL A 93 -5.32 -2.03 12.62
C VAL A 93 -4.63 -1.51 13.89
N ASP A 94 -3.34 -1.76 14.03
CA ASP A 94 -2.51 -1.36 15.17
C ASP A 94 -1.79 -0.03 14.90
N ASP A 95 -1.69 0.40 13.64
CA ASP A 95 -1.07 1.66 13.23
C ASP A 95 -2.10 2.81 13.24
N ILE A 96 -1.82 3.86 14.01
CA ILE A 96 -2.63 5.07 14.09
C ILE A 96 -1.81 6.27 13.61
N ILE A 97 -2.35 7.02 12.66
CA ILE A 97 -1.82 8.33 12.27
C ILE A 97 -2.70 9.42 12.87
N VAL A 98 -2.08 10.29 13.67
CA VAL A 98 -2.71 11.49 14.22
C VAL A 98 -2.22 12.70 13.43
N GLY A 99 -3.13 13.47 12.85
CA GLY A 99 -2.80 14.72 12.16
C GLY A 99 -3.51 15.94 12.74
N SER A 100 -2.77 17.04 12.96
CA SER A 100 -3.34 18.32 13.38
C SER A 100 -2.44 19.52 13.06
N ASN A 101 -3.04 20.72 12.92
CA ASN A 101 -2.31 22.01 12.90
C ASN A 101 -1.86 22.49 14.29
N ASN A 102 -2.32 21.86 15.37
CA ASN A 102 -1.97 22.25 16.72
C ASN A 102 -1.19 21.12 17.42
N LEU A 103 0.08 21.37 17.71
CA LEU A 103 0.94 20.43 18.44
C LEU A 103 0.38 20.06 19.82
N VAL A 104 -0.23 21.01 20.52
CA VAL A 104 -0.82 20.76 21.85
C VAL A 104 -1.99 19.77 21.73
N ALA A 105 -2.78 19.86 20.65
CA ALA A 105 -3.88 18.93 20.40
C ALA A 105 -3.35 17.51 20.12
N ILE A 106 -2.27 17.38 19.35
CA ILE A 106 -1.61 16.08 19.10
C ILE A 106 -1.11 15.48 20.41
N GLU A 107 -0.40 16.26 21.23
CA GLU A 107 0.12 15.76 22.51
C GLU A 107 -1.00 15.40 23.49
N THR A 108 -2.12 16.14 23.47
CA THR A 108 -3.31 15.81 24.26
C THR A 108 -3.91 14.46 23.82
N VAL A 109 -4.07 14.26 22.51
CA VAL A 109 -4.57 13.00 21.95
C VAL A 109 -3.60 11.84 22.23
N LYS A 110 -2.29 12.06 22.09
CA LYS A 110 -1.26 11.08 22.43
C LYS A 110 -1.33 10.67 23.89
N THR A 111 -1.40 11.65 24.80
CA THR A 111 -1.46 11.39 26.24
C THR A 111 -2.74 10.63 26.60
N PHE A 112 -3.88 11.04 26.03
CA PHE A 112 -5.14 10.33 26.19
C PHE A 112 -5.03 8.87 25.73
N LEU A 113 -4.50 8.63 24.54
CA LEU A 113 -4.35 7.28 23.98
C LEU A 113 -3.31 6.44 24.76
N HIS A 114 -2.23 7.04 25.25
CA HIS A 114 -1.22 6.36 26.07
C HIS A 114 -1.76 5.94 27.45
N ASN A 115 -2.71 6.70 28.00
CA ASN A 115 -3.36 6.36 29.26
C ASN A 115 -4.38 5.21 29.10
N GLN A 116 -5.01 5.10 27.93
CA GLN A 116 -6.03 4.08 27.65
C GLN A 116 -5.44 2.79 27.06
N PHE A 117 -4.34 2.90 26.31
CA PHE A 117 -3.76 1.78 25.58
C PHE A 117 -2.24 1.75 25.74
N LYS A 118 -1.66 0.54 25.66
CA LYS A 118 -0.21 0.36 25.62
C LYS A 118 0.31 0.73 24.23
N ILE A 119 0.68 1.99 24.05
CA ILE A 119 1.10 2.57 22.76
C ILE A 119 2.60 2.84 22.73
N LYS A 120 3.21 2.56 21.57
CA LYS A 120 4.55 3.00 21.21
C LYS A 120 4.47 4.25 20.32
N ASP A 121 5.06 5.36 20.75
CA ASP A 121 5.19 6.56 19.92
C ASP A 121 6.32 6.35 18.89
N LEU A 122 5.97 6.35 17.61
CA LEU A 122 6.91 6.20 16.49
C LEU A 122 7.39 7.56 15.95
N SER A 123 7.04 8.65 16.63
CA SER A 123 7.39 10.04 16.31
C SER A 123 6.83 10.49 14.94
N SER A 124 7.63 11.21 14.15
CA SER A 124 7.24 11.69 12.82
C SER A 124 6.96 10.51 11.88
N LEU A 125 5.87 10.59 11.11
CA LEU A 125 5.50 9.60 10.09
C LEU A 125 6.62 9.40 9.05
N LYS A 126 7.34 8.28 9.13
CA LYS A 126 8.41 7.89 8.19
C LYS A 126 8.11 6.61 7.43
N LEU A 127 7.44 5.66 8.07
CA LEU A 127 7.12 4.35 7.50
C LEU A 127 5.74 3.93 8.00
N PHE A 128 4.80 3.76 7.08
CA PHE A 128 3.44 3.31 7.39
C PHE A 128 3.07 2.18 6.45
N LEU A 129 2.71 1.00 7.00
CA LEU A 129 2.40 -0.20 6.21
C LEU A 129 3.52 -0.59 5.22
N GLY A 130 4.78 -0.36 5.57
CA GLY A 130 5.90 -0.62 4.65
C GLY A 130 6.04 0.41 3.51
N ILE A 131 5.23 1.47 3.51
CA ILE A 131 5.35 2.62 2.61
C ILE A 131 6.21 3.68 3.29
N LYS A 132 7.33 4.07 2.65
CA LYS A 132 8.20 5.12 3.16
C LYS A 132 7.60 6.47 2.77
N VAL A 133 7.39 7.33 3.76
CA VAL A 133 6.90 8.69 3.58
C VAL A 133 8.05 9.64 3.91
N ALA A 134 8.53 10.34 2.88
CA ALA A 134 9.48 11.44 3.03
C ALA A 134 8.72 12.76 2.85
N ARG A 135 8.97 13.71 3.74
CA ARG A 135 8.31 15.02 3.71
C ARG A 135 9.35 16.11 3.68
N THR A 136 9.12 17.10 2.82
CA THR A 136 9.81 18.37 2.82
C THR A 136 8.80 19.49 3.08
N ALA A 137 9.30 20.71 3.29
CA ALA A 137 8.46 21.89 3.39
C ALA A 137 7.81 22.30 2.05
N ALA A 138 7.91 21.53 0.98
CA ALA A 138 7.22 21.82 -0.28
C ALA A 138 6.51 20.59 -0.89
N SER A 139 6.80 19.39 -0.40
CA SER A 139 6.36 18.15 -1.04
C SER A 139 6.27 16.96 -0.10
N ILE A 140 5.45 16.01 -0.52
CA ILE A 140 5.36 14.68 0.08
C ILE A 140 5.80 13.68 -0.98
N HIS A 141 6.76 12.84 -0.63
CA HIS A 141 7.22 11.74 -1.47
C HIS A 141 6.91 10.41 -0.79
N ILE A 142 6.24 9.53 -1.51
CA ILE A 142 5.78 8.23 -1.03
C ILE A 142 6.45 7.17 -1.90
N CYS A 143 7.22 6.26 -1.30
CA CYS A 143 7.86 5.18 -2.05
C CYS A 143 7.92 3.85 -1.28
N GLN A 144 7.83 2.75 -2.01
CA GLN A 144 7.93 1.38 -1.47
C GLN A 144 9.27 0.72 -1.87
N ARG A 145 10.39 1.45 -1.77
CA ARG A 145 11.71 0.96 -2.21
C ARG A 145 12.12 -0.35 -1.54
N LYS A 146 11.99 -0.45 -0.21
CA LYS A 146 12.35 -1.65 0.55
C LYS A 146 11.52 -2.85 0.09
N TYR A 147 10.21 -2.67 0.01
CA TYR A 147 9.29 -3.70 -0.47
C TYR A 147 9.58 -4.12 -1.91
N THR A 148 9.91 -3.19 -2.80
CA THR A 148 10.30 -3.50 -4.19
C THR A 148 11.55 -4.39 -4.25
N LEU A 149 12.55 -4.13 -3.40
CA LEU A 149 13.75 -4.96 -3.31
C LEU A 149 13.42 -6.37 -2.79
N GLU A 150 12.60 -6.47 -1.74
CA GLU A 150 12.14 -7.75 -1.20
C GLU A 150 11.32 -8.56 -2.22
N ILE A 151 10.53 -7.90 -3.09
CA ILE A 151 9.81 -8.60 -4.17
C ILE A 151 10.80 -9.15 -5.19
N LEU A 152 11.79 -8.36 -5.60
CA LEU A 152 12.80 -8.78 -6.55
C LEU A 152 13.66 -9.92 -6.01
N GLU A 153 13.97 -9.92 -4.72
CA GLU A 153 14.70 -11.00 -4.05
C GLU A 153 13.89 -12.29 -4.03
N ASP A 154 12.62 -12.22 -3.61
CA ASP A 154 11.71 -13.37 -3.58
C ASP A 154 11.45 -13.99 -4.95
N ALA A 155 11.48 -13.17 -6.01
CA ALA A 155 11.35 -13.63 -7.39
C ALA A 155 12.68 -14.11 -7.97
N SER A 156 13.80 -14.04 -7.23
CA SER A 156 15.16 -14.31 -7.73
C SER A 156 15.56 -13.42 -8.92
N MET A 157 15.05 -12.18 -8.95
CA MET A 157 15.18 -11.22 -10.06
C MET A 157 16.10 -10.03 -9.73
N LEU A 158 16.85 -10.06 -8.62
CA LEU A 158 17.78 -8.98 -8.26
C LEU A 158 18.86 -8.72 -9.32
N GLY A 159 19.32 -9.76 -10.02
CA GLY A 159 20.35 -9.66 -11.07
C GLY A 159 19.80 -9.49 -12.49
N CYS A 160 18.48 -9.32 -12.67
CA CYS A 160 17.89 -9.26 -14.00
C CYS A 160 18.25 -7.97 -14.76
N LYS A 161 18.23 -8.03 -16.10
CA LYS A 161 18.39 -6.84 -16.95
C LYS A 161 17.08 -6.03 -16.98
N PRO A 162 17.12 -4.70 -16.74
CA PRO A 162 15.93 -3.88 -16.72
C PRO A 162 15.28 -3.78 -18.11
N VAL A 163 13.99 -3.45 -18.14
CA VAL A 163 13.23 -3.12 -19.35
C VAL A 163 12.54 -1.76 -19.16
N ASN A 164 12.25 -1.08 -20.27
CA ASN A 164 11.69 0.28 -20.23
C ASN A 164 10.17 0.31 -20.15
N THR A 165 9.50 -0.77 -20.54
CA THR A 165 8.05 -0.87 -20.58
C THR A 165 7.59 -2.15 -19.87
N PRO A 166 6.53 -2.08 -19.06
CA PRO A 166 6.05 -3.22 -18.27
C PRO A 166 5.31 -4.27 -19.10
N ILE A 167 4.28 -3.90 -19.88
CA ILE A 167 3.61 -4.78 -20.85
C ILE A 167 3.38 -3.99 -22.16
N GLU A 168 3.45 -4.68 -23.30
CA GLU A 168 3.10 -4.10 -24.60
C GLU A 168 1.58 -4.04 -24.77
N THR A 169 1.05 -2.93 -25.30
CA THR A 169 -0.40 -2.71 -25.46
C THR A 169 -1.13 -3.77 -26.28
N ASN A 170 -0.44 -4.41 -27.23
CA ASN A 170 -0.97 -5.49 -28.08
C ASN A 170 -0.56 -6.88 -27.59
N HIS A 171 -0.56 -7.10 -26.27
CA HIS A 171 -0.31 -8.40 -25.67
C HIS A 171 -1.32 -9.47 -26.15
N ASN A 172 -0.83 -10.67 -26.45
CA ASN A 172 -1.64 -11.84 -26.87
C ASN A 172 -2.00 -12.74 -25.66
N LEU A 173 -2.41 -12.14 -24.53
CA LEU A 173 -2.81 -12.91 -23.36
C LEU A 173 -4.21 -13.48 -23.53
N SER A 174 -4.38 -14.77 -23.26
CA SER A 174 -5.68 -15.45 -23.34
C SER A 174 -5.79 -16.63 -22.40
N HIS A 175 -7.03 -16.94 -22.01
CA HIS A 175 -7.37 -18.05 -21.13
C HIS A 175 -7.24 -19.43 -21.81
N SER A 176 -7.08 -19.48 -23.13
CA SER A 176 -6.96 -20.71 -23.93
C SER A 176 -5.55 -21.30 -23.97
N SER A 177 -4.59 -20.68 -23.28
CA SER A 177 -3.21 -21.15 -23.20
C SER A 177 -3.11 -22.61 -22.71
N THR A 178 -2.42 -23.47 -23.47
CA THR A 178 -2.28 -24.90 -23.17
C THR A 178 -1.27 -25.19 -22.05
N ASP A 179 -0.29 -24.29 -21.87
CA ASP A 179 0.79 -24.44 -20.89
C ASP A 179 0.41 -23.89 -19.51
N VAL A 180 -0.51 -24.58 -18.84
CA VAL A 180 -0.96 -24.24 -17.48
C VAL A 180 0.18 -24.39 -16.48
N LEU A 181 0.27 -23.47 -15.52
CA LEU A 181 1.26 -23.53 -14.45
C LEU A 181 1.00 -24.69 -13.50
N THR A 182 2.04 -25.49 -13.24
CA THR A 182 2.01 -26.56 -12.24
C THR A 182 1.93 -26.00 -10.81
N TYR A 183 2.62 -24.89 -10.54
CA TYR A 183 2.70 -24.25 -9.23
C TYR A 183 1.97 -22.91 -9.24
N VAL A 184 0.65 -22.94 -9.11
CA VAL A 184 -0.19 -21.74 -9.19
C VAL A 184 0.05 -20.77 -8.01
N THR A 185 0.44 -21.28 -6.85
CA THR A 185 0.69 -20.47 -5.65
C THR A 185 1.80 -19.44 -5.83
N SER A 186 2.82 -19.74 -6.64
CA SER A 186 3.90 -18.78 -6.92
C SER A 186 3.35 -17.58 -7.68
N TYR A 187 2.49 -17.83 -8.67
CA TYR A 187 1.83 -16.79 -9.45
C TYR A 187 0.94 -15.92 -8.55
N TRP A 188 0.05 -16.51 -7.76
CA TRP A 188 -0.82 -15.76 -6.83
C TRP A 188 -0.04 -14.88 -5.87
N ARG A 189 1.05 -15.42 -5.31
CA ARG A 189 1.92 -14.67 -4.41
C ARG A 189 2.54 -13.47 -5.12
N LEU A 190 3.04 -13.64 -6.34
CA LEU A 190 3.65 -12.55 -7.11
C LEU A 190 2.61 -11.47 -7.48
N ILE A 191 1.44 -11.87 -8.00
CA ILE A 191 0.36 -10.93 -8.34
C ILE A 191 -0.15 -10.19 -7.10
N GLY A 192 -0.35 -10.87 -5.98
CA GLY A 192 -0.75 -10.23 -4.73
C GLY A 192 0.25 -9.17 -4.26
N ARG A 193 1.55 -9.44 -4.40
CA ARG A 193 2.59 -8.45 -4.10
C ARG A 193 2.61 -7.27 -5.09
N LEU A 194 2.33 -7.53 -6.37
CA LEU A 194 2.19 -6.48 -7.38
C LEU A 194 1.00 -5.57 -7.10
N ILE A 195 -0.16 -6.13 -6.72
CA ILE A 195 -1.34 -5.36 -6.33
C ILE A 195 -1.02 -4.42 -5.16
N TYR A 196 -0.23 -4.86 -4.18
CA TYR A 196 0.17 -3.97 -3.09
C TYR A 196 1.13 -2.86 -3.53
N LEU A 197 1.92 -3.09 -4.57
CA LEU A 197 2.89 -2.13 -5.09
C LEU A 197 2.23 -1.02 -5.93
N THR A 198 1.04 -1.26 -6.51
CA THR A 198 0.31 -0.25 -7.31
C THR A 198 -0.01 1.00 -6.50
N ILE A 199 -0.08 0.90 -5.16
CA ILE A 199 -0.30 2.02 -4.23
C ILE A 199 0.72 3.14 -4.44
N SER A 200 2.00 2.82 -4.71
CA SER A 200 3.04 3.83 -4.97
C SER A 200 3.51 3.87 -6.43
N LYS A 201 2.97 2.97 -7.27
CA LYS A 201 3.33 2.80 -8.68
C LYS A 201 2.07 2.69 -9.54
N PRO A 202 1.39 3.82 -9.83
CA PRO A 202 0.19 3.81 -10.65
C PRO A 202 0.47 3.40 -12.11
N ASP A 203 1.72 3.51 -12.56
CA ASP A 203 2.18 3.20 -13.92
C ASP A 203 2.03 1.72 -14.31
N ILE A 204 1.98 0.80 -13.34
CA ILE A 204 1.79 -0.65 -13.57
C ILE A 204 0.35 -1.12 -13.33
N THR A 205 -0.56 -0.24 -12.89
CA THR A 205 -1.90 -0.63 -12.42
C THR A 205 -2.67 -1.39 -13.50
N TYR A 206 -2.58 -0.92 -14.75
CA TYR A 206 -3.20 -1.59 -15.88
C TYR A 206 -2.65 -3.02 -16.06
N ASP A 207 -1.33 -3.18 -16.12
CA ASP A 207 -0.67 -4.47 -16.37
C ASP A 207 -0.99 -5.50 -15.29
N VAL A 208 -0.96 -5.05 -14.03
CA VAL A 208 -1.33 -5.88 -12.88
C VAL A 208 -2.80 -6.26 -12.94
N SER A 209 -3.68 -5.33 -13.34
CA SER A 209 -5.10 -5.62 -13.50
C SER A 209 -5.36 -6.68 -14.59
N VAL A 210 -4.64 -6.62 -15.71
CA VAL A 210 -4.72 -7.62 -16.78
C VAL A 210 -4.26 -8.99 -16.25
N LEU A 211 -3.09 -9.07 -15.63
CA LEU A 211 -2.56 -10.33 -15.11
C LEU A 211 -3.44 -10.92 -14.00
N SER A 212 -4.11 -10.08 -13.20
CA SER A 212 -5.03 -10.54 -12.17
C SER A 212 -6.27 -11.25 -12.72
N GLN A 213 -6.64 -11.06 -13.99
CA GLN A 213 -7.76 -11.77 -14.62
C GLN A 213 -7.48 -13.27 -14.79
N PHE A 214 -6.21 -13.67 -14.84
CA PHE A 214 -5.80 -15.06 -15.05
C PHE A 214 -5.50 -15.83 -13.76
N MET A 215 -5.94 -15.32 -12.60
CA MET A 215 -5.68 -15.97 -11.30
C MET A 215 -6.31 -17.37 -11.21
N ASP A 216 -7.43 -17.62 -11.89
CA ASP A 216 -8.14 -18.90 -11.84
C ASP A 216 -7.39 -20.02 -12.57
N LYS A 217 -6.80 -19.70 -13.73
CA LYS A 217 -6.07 -20.65 -14.58
C LYS A 217 -4.84 -19.96 -15.20
N PRO A 218 -3.77 -19.73 -14.42
CA PRO A 218 -2.59 -19.06 -14.94
C PRO A 218 -1.72 -20.02 -15.76
N ALA A 219 -1.09 -19.47 -16.80
CA ALA A 219 -0.24 -20.18 -17.74
C ALA A 219 1.18 -19.60 -17.71
N GLN A 220 2.14 -20.31 -18.31
CA GLN A 220 3.54 -19.88 -18.37
C GLN A 220 3.70 -18.48 -18.97
N ILE A 221 2.88 -18.13 -19.96
CA ILE A 221 2.87 -16.81 -20.57
C ILE A 221 2.48 -15.72 -19.55
N HIS A 222 1.51 -15.96 -18.67
CA HIS A 222 1.11 -15.00 -17.64
C HIS A 222 2.25 -14.77 -16.63
N LEU A 223 2.93 -15.84 -16.22
CA LEU A 223 4.10 -15.74 -15.35
C LEU A 223 5.25 -15.00 -16.03
N HIS A 224 5.45 -15.23 -17.33
CA HIS A 224 6.45 -14.50 -18.12
C HIS A 224 6.20 -13.00 -18.09
N TYR A 225 4.97 -12.53 -18.34
CA TYR A 225 4.63 -11.11 -18.26
C TYR A 225 4.77 -10.55 -16.85
N ALA A 226 4.40 -11.30 -15.80
CA ALA A 226 4.68 -10.89 -14.42
C ALA A 226 6.19 -10.66 -14.18
N HIS A 227 7.05 -11.51 -14.76
CA HIS A 227 8.49 -11.31 -14.71
C HIS A 227 8.98 -10.08 -15.50
N ILE A 228 8.33 -9.72 -16.62
CA ILE A 228 8.65 -8.48 -17.34
C ILE A 228 8.38 -7.26 -16.45
N ILE A 229 7.26 -7.25 -15.71
CA ILE A 229 6.95 -6.18 -14.74
C ILE A 229 8.06 -6.09 -13.66
N PHE A 230 8.58 -7.22 -13.16
CA PHE A 230 9.72 -7.18 -12.24
C PHE A 230 11.00 -6.61 -12.86
N ARG A 231 11.29 -6.95 -14.14
CA ARG A 231 12.40 -6.35 -14.87
C ARG A 231 12.22 -4.85 -15.04
N TYR A 232 10.99 -4.39 -15.24
CA TYR A 232 10.69 -2.97 -15.32
C TYR A 232 11.03 -2.26 -13.99
N PHE A 233 10.64 -2.83 -12.85
CA PHE A 233 11.02 -2.26 -11.54
C PHE A 233 12.50 -2.20 -11.27
N LYS A 234 13.29 -3.10 -11.86
CA LYS A 234 14.74 -3.06 -11.70
C LYS A 234 15.31 -1.71 -12.16
N GLY A 235 14.70 -1.08 -13.16
CA GLY A 235 15.03 0.27 -13.60
C GLY A 235 14.49 1.39 -12.70
N SER A 236 13.44 1.13 -11.93
CA SER A 236 12.66 2.14 -11.18
C SER A 236 12.50 1.85 -9.68
N ILE A 237 13.44 1.15 -9.03
CA ILE A 237 13.27 0.63 -7.65
C ILE A 237 12.92 1.73 -6.63
N GLY A 238 13.48 2.93 -6.78
CA GLY A 238 13.26 4.05 -5.87
C GLY A 238 12.14 5.02 -6.26
N GLN A 239 11.52 4.83 -7.43
CA GLN A 239 10.45 5.70 -7.90
C GLN A 239 9.19 5.48 -7.08
N GLY A 240 8.44 6.56 -6.90
CA GLY A 240 7.19 6.58 -6.15
C GLY A 240 6.42 7.87 -6.45
N ILE A 241 5.35 8.09 -5.70
CA ILE A 241 4.48 9.24 -5.90
C ILE A 241 5.11 10.48 -5.28
N PHE A 242 5.20 11.54 -6.05
CA PHE A 242 5.67 12.85 -5.62
C PHE A 242 4.55 13.87 -5.74
N SER A 243 4.05 14.38 -4.62
CA SER A 243 3.00 15.40 -4.58
C SER A 243 3.59 16.77 -4.27
N LEU A 244 3.34 17.73 -5.17
CA LEU A 244 3.58 19.15 -4.93
C LEU A 244 2.41 19.79 -4.18
N ALA A 245 2.69 20.93 -3.54
CA ALA A 245 1.90 21.56 -2.49
C ALA A 245 0.47 22.06 -2.86
N SER A 246 -0.08 21.73 -4.03
CA SER A 246 -1.44 22.14 -4.40
C SER A 246 -2.44 21.04 -4.06
N LEU A 247 -3.41 21.33 -3.19
CA LEU A 247 -4.50 20.40 -2.81
C LEU A 247 -5.66 20.38 -3.81
N HIS A 248 -5.46 20.88 -5.04
CA HIS A 248 -6.52 20.86 -6.04
C HIS A 248 -6.77 19.45 -6.55
N PHE A 249 -7.89 18.84 -6.19
CA PHE A 249 -8.27 17.53 -6.68
C PHE A 249 -8.75 17.60 -8.14
N LYS A 250 -8.16 16.80 -9.02
CA LYS A 250 -8.66 16.59 -10.39
C LYS A 250 -8.82 15.10 -10.61
N ALA A 251 -9.91 14.68 -11.22
CA ALA A 251 -10.12 13.29 -11.60
C ALA A 251 -10.56 13.23 -13.06
N TYR A 252 -9.95 12.32 -13.81
CA TYR A 252 -10.32 11.97 -15.17
C TYR A 252 -10.80 10.53 -15.16
N SER A 253 -11.82 10.24 -15.95
CA SER A 253 -12.28 8.87 -16.18
C SER A 253 -12.53 8.68 -17.66
N ASP A 254 -12.10 7.54 -18.17
CA ASP A 254 -12.36 7.11 -19.53
C ASP A 254 -12.77 5.64 -19.54
N SER A 255 -13.41 5.20 -20.61
CA SER A 255 -13.81 3.81 -20.78
C SER A 255 -13.69 3.40 -22.23
N ASP A 256 -13.06 2.25 -22.46
CA ASP A 256 -12.99 1.66 -23.78
C ASP A 256 -14.14 0.67 -24.00
N TRP A 257 -14.74 0.69 -25.19
CA TRP A 257 -15.89 -0.15 -25.53
C TRP A 257 -15.45 -1.55 -25.94
N ALA A 258 -15.86 -2.55 -25.16
CA ALA A 258 -15.59 -3.96 -25.45
C ALA A 258 -14.11 -4.30 -25.66
N ALA A 259 -13.24 -3.63 -24.89
CA ALA A 259 -11.79 -3.76 -24.94
C ALA A 259 -11.29 -5.18 -24.63
N CYS A 260 -11.98 -5.91 -23.76
CA CYS A 260 -11.63 -7.30 -23.47
C CYS A 260 -11.97 -8.18 -24.69
N PRO A 261 -10.99 -8.83 -25.35
CA PRO A 261 -11.25 -9.62 -26.55
C PRO A 261 -12.16 -10.82 -26.29
N GLU A 262 -12.05 -11.43 -25.11
CA GLU A 262 -12.79 -12.65 -24.77
C GLU A 262 -14.21 -12.38 -24.28
N THR A 263 -14.38 -11.44 -23.34
CA THR A 263 -15.68 -11.20 -22.70
C THR A 263 -16.46 -10.05 -23.32
N ARG A 264 -15.83 -9.26 -24.21
CA ARG A 264 -16.37 -8.03 -24.80
C ARG A 264 -16.84 -7.02 -23.75
N LYS A 265 -16.33 -7.11 -22.52
CA LYS A 265 -16.55 -6.13 -21.46
C LYS A 265 -15.70 -4.89 -21.69
N SER A 266 -16.27 -3.74 -21.35
CA SER A 266 -15.56 -2.46 -21.33
C SER A 266 -14.55 -2.42 -20.19
N VAL A 267 -13.43 -1.73 -20.42
CA VAL A 267 -12.43 -1.45 -19.39
C VAL A 267 -12.55 0.03 -19.03
N ILE A 268 -12.67 0.31 -17.74
CA ILE A 268 -12.74 1.68 -17.22
C ILE A 268 -11.37 2.01 -16.64
N VAL A 269 -10.86 3.18 -16.97
CA VAL A 269 -9.66 3.76 -16.37
C VAL A 269 -10.03 5.09 -15.74
N PHE A 270 -9.46 5.36 -14.58
CA PHE A 270 -9.52 6.68 -13.97
C PHE A 270 -8.13 7.09 -13.53
N CYS A 271 -7.89 8.40 -13.50
CA CYS A 271 -6.66 8.98 -13.01
C CYS A 271 -7.01 10.11 -12.05
N ILE A 272 -6.48 10.04 -10.84
CA ILE A 272 -6.70 11.04 -9.80
C ILE A 272 -5.42 11.82 -9.60
N PHE A 273 -5.52 13.14 -9.66
CA PHE A 273 -4.44 14.07 -9.45
C PHE A 273 -4.71 14.91 -8.20
N LEU A 274 -3.65 15.11 -7.43
CA LEU A 274 -3.57 16.11 -6.38
C LEU A 274 -2.66 17.23 -6.86
N GLY A 275 -3.24 18.36 -7.23
CA GLY A 275 -2.56 19.42 -7.96
C GLY A 275 -2.26 18.97 -9.40
N ASP A 276 -0.97 18.82 -9.69
CA ASP A 276 -0.46 18.30 -10.97
C ASP A 276 0.21 16.92 -10.82
N SER A 277 0.13 16.34 -9.62
CA SER A 277 0.73 15.05 -9.30
C SER A 277 -0.30 13.92 -9.39
N LEU A 278 -0.02 12.90 -10.21
CA LEU A 278 -0.83 11.67 -10.28
C LEU A 278 -0.68 10.88 -8.97
N VAL A 279 -1.79 10.58 -8.32
CA VAL A 279 -1.83 9.85 -7.04
C VAL A 279 -2.60 8.53 -7.10
N SER A 280 -3.42 8.31 -8.14
CA SER A 280 -4.11 7.04 -8.40
C SER A 280 -4.49 6.88 -9.86
#